data_AF-A0A3A3H1A0-F1
#
_entry.id   AF-A0A3A3H1A0-F1
#
_cell.length_a   1.000
_cell.length_b   1.000
_cell.length_c   1.000
_cell.angle_alpha   90.00
_cell.angle_beta   90.00
_cell.angle_gamma   90.00
#
_symmetry.space_group_name_H-M   'P 1'
#
loop_
_entity.id
_entity.type
_entity.pdbx_description
1 polymer ?
#
loop_
_entity_poly.entity_id
_entity_poly.type
_entity_poly.pdbx_seq_one_letter_code
_entity_poly.pdbx_strand_id
1 'polypeptide(L)'
;MPDYEIEIGHHRLSLGSKVDSPVENAPAADSGDRWDLAPGIYSVDGLVNALDLLFEAVVRQLGDAADRESLLDGLEASISTGGSESVLPLDVFTFADAARQEITEQARRIGAALVNRARRANSQRRGERLAGTGQLEALIIRSPCEGYQWTGPVIRQLMGPAGGRNVMQLYNEWLHQFVLLRDSLLPFTNWEQVPLVIGRRAADSGMRMIEGLRERFVAKLLTQRLAHAAIVELAQGLFTGGSPAGAAYGFQTAFGLALPALLGSSLERAPRYLLTWHSAQFIPVEADEVVSLLPLYADYLGAIGHDGTTSSLVGPILGKVSGTFVVSSRTTAGATVQLQLTSGKGSFTSDLGQVLRGHRFLYLPSRGALQRTGVAQARQVHACSAVLQSDLLLQATSGVHVVGASGDPLVALALLGKILPENIVLRLGEEWGAVNGTGKSYGGQFVIDMDLAV
;
A
#
# COMPACT_ATOMS: atom_id res chain seq x y z
N MET A 1 10.04 -23.12 11.14
CA MET A 1 10.99 -22.65 10.11
C MET A 1 10.21 -21.77 9.17
N PRO A 2 10.75 -20.64 8.69
CA PRO A 2 10.03 -19.79 7.77
C PRO A 2 9.85 -20.53 6.45
N ASP A 3 8.60 -20.60 5.99
CA ASP A 3 8.15 -21.35 4.81
C ASP A 3 7.45 -20.45 3.79
N TYR A 4 7.41 -19.13 4.04
CA TYR A 4 6.99 -18.12 3.09
C TYR A 4 8.21 -17.41 2.48
N GLU A 5 8.42 -17.62 1.18
CA GLU A 5 9.49 -16.99 0.41
C GLU A 5 8.92 -15.93 -0.55
N ILE A 6 9.65 -14.84 -0.72
CA ILE A 6 9.41 -13.84 -1.76
C ILE A 6 10.56 -13.81 -2.75
N GLU A 7 10.26 -13.50 -4.01
CA GLU A 7 11.27 -13.38 -5.06
C GLU A 7 11.67 -11.91 -5.27
N ILE A 8 12.97 -11.65 -5.32
CA ILE A 8 13.54 -10.35 -5.67
C ILE A 8 14.56 -10.58 -6.78
N GLY A 9 14.16 -10.31 -8.02
CA GLY A 9 14.93 -10.70 -9.20
C GLY A 9 15.03 -12.22 -9.31
N HIS A 10 16.24 -12.76 -9.24
CA HIS A 10 16.50 -14.20 -9.24
C HIS A 10 16.77 -14.78 -7.85
N HIS A 11 16.60 -13.99 -6.79
CA HIS A 11 16.88 -14.39 -5.42
C HIS A 11 15.59 -14.68 -4.66
N ARG A 12 15.66 -15.66 -3.75
CA ARG A 12 14.59 -15.97 -2.80
C ARG A 12 14.96 -15.43 -1.43
N LEU A 13 14.00 -14.76 -0.80
CA LEU A 13 14.14 -14.15 0.51
C LEU A 13 13.07 -14.74 1.42
N SER A 14 13.49 -15.31 2.54
CA SER A 14 12.58 -15.88 3.52
C SER A 14 11.96 -14.76 4.35
N LEU A 15 10.63 -14.59 4.24
CA LEU A 15 9.89 -13.53 4.93
C LEU A 15 9.46 -13.97 6.33
N GLY A 16 8.98 -15.21 6.47
CA GLY A 16 8.45 -15.69 7.74
C GLY A 16 7.66 -16.97 7.60
N SER A 17 6.80 -17.23 8.57
CA SER A 17 5.88 -18.37 8.55
C SER A 17 4.63 -18.00 7.75
N LYS A 18 4.20 -18.88 6.86
CA LYS A 18 2.97 -18.73 6.09
C LYS A 18 1.76 -18.74 7.04
N VAL A 19 0.79 -17.89 6.73
CA VAL A 19 -0.52 -17.87 7.38
C VAL A 19 -1.54 -18.36 6.38
N ASP A 20 -2.41 -19.26 6.82
CA ASP A 20 -3.54 -19.67 5.99
C ASP A 20 -4.51 -18.51 5.84
N SER A 21 -4.95 -18.25 4.61
CA SER A 21 -5.89 -17.17 4.32
C SER A 21 -7.21 -17.46 5.04
N PRO A 22 -7.60 -16.66 6.05
CA PRO A 22 -8.79 -16.90 6.87
C PRO A 22 -10.05 -16.40 6.16
N VAL A 23 -10.01 -16.24 4.83
CA VAL A 23 -11.14 -15.74 4.04
C VAL A 23 -12.21 -16.82 4.06
N GLU A 24 -13.10 -16.72 5.03
CA GLU A 24 -14.36 -17.41 5.02
C GLU A 24 -15.29 -16.62 4.09
N ASN A 25 -15.91 -17.31 3.14
CA ASN A 25 -17.06 -16.72 2.43
C ASN A 25 -18.20 -16.63 3.47
N ALA A 26 -18.21 -15.55 4.26
CA ALA A 26 -19.10 -15.42 5.40
C ALA A 26 -20.57 -15.59 4.97
N PRO A 27 -21.39 -16.24 5.82
CA PRO A 27 -22.75 -16.62 5.49
C PRO A 27 -23.69 -15.40 5.35
N ALA A 28 -24.89 -15.66 4.82
CA ALA A 28 -25.95 -14.68 4.60
C ALA A 28 -26.25 -13.86 5.86
N ALA A 29 -26.53 -12.57 5.67
CA ALA A 29 -26.90 -11.61 6.69
C ALA A 29 -27.98 -12.18 7.63
N ASP A 30 -27.76 -12.05 8.94
CA ASP A 30 -28.75 -12.41 9.95
C ASP A 30 -30.00 -11.52 9.78
N SER A 31 -31.15 -12.18 9.78
CA SER A 31 -32.46 -11.65 9.37
C SER A 31 -33.05 -10.73 10.44
N GLY A 32 -32.48 -9.53 10.59
CA GLY A 32 -33.10 -8.42 11.32
C GLY A 32 -33.77 -7.41 10.38
N ASP A 33 -34.63 -6.55 10.92
CA ASP A 33 -35.30 -5.44 10.20
C ASP A 33 -34.33 -4.36 9.65
N ARG A 34 -33.02 -4.51 9.86
CA ARG A 34 -31.97 -3.58 9.43
C ARG A 34 -30.88 -4.35 8.69
N TRP A 35 -30.54 -3.90 7.48
CA TRP A 35 -29.40 -4.44 6.73
C TRP A 35 -28.09 -4.24 7.51
N ASP A 36 -27.26 -5.28 7.53
CA ASP A 36 -25.87 -5.19 7.96
C ASP A 36 -25.03 -6.29 7.31
N LEU A 37 -23.70 -6.12 7.30
CA LEU A 37 -22.76 -7.18 6.93
C LEU A 37 -22.54 -8.11 8.12
N ALA A 38 -22.56 -9.42 7.89
CA ALA A 38 -22.24 -10.39 8.94
C ALA A 38 -20.78 -10.17 9.40
N PRO A 39 -20.49 -10.13 10.70
CA PRO A 39 -19.13 -10.02 11.19
C PRO A 39 -18.27 -11.18 10.69
N GLY A 40 -17.07 -10.89 10.20
CA GLY A 40 -16.22 -11.89 9.58
C GLY A 40 -15.11 -11.28 8.71
N ILE A 41 -14.38 -12.15 8.03
CA ILE A 41 -13.26 -11.76 7.16
C ILE A 41 -13.65 -12.00 5.72
N TYR A 42 -13.70 -10.92 4.93
CA TYR A 42 -14.13 -10.97 3.54
C TYR A 42 -12.93 -10.83 2.61
N SER A 43 -12.98 -11.53 1.46
CA SER A 43 -12.25 -11.09 0.28
C SER A 43 -12.96 -9.88 -0.33
N VAL A 44 -12.26 -9.15 -1.20
CA VAL A 44 -12.89 -8.07 -1.98
C VAL A 44 -14.08 -8.58 -2.78
N ASP A 45 -13.94 -9.72 -3.46
CA ASP A 45 -15.04 -10.34 -4.19
C ASP A 45 -16.18 -10.76 -3.25
N GLY A 46 -15.86 -11.37 -2.10
CA GLY A 46 -16.84 -11.74 -1.08
C GLY A 46 -17.67 -10.55 -0.61
N LEU A 47 -17.00 -9.42 -0.32
CA LEU A 47 -17.67 -8.20 0.12
C LEU A 47 -18.53 -7.58 -0.99
N VAL A 48 -18.01 -7.47 -2.23
CA VAL A 48 -18.80 -6.97 -3.37
C VAL A 48 -20.07 -7.80 -3.58
N ASN A 49 -19.98 -9.13 -3.42
CA ASN A 49 -21.14 -10.01 -3.52
C ASN A 49 -22.15 -9.79 -2.39
N ALA A 50 -21.68 -9.52 -1.16
CA ALA A 50 -22.56 -9.21 -0.04
C ALA A 50 -23.29 -7.86 -0.25
N LEU A 51 -22.60 -6.87 -0.82
CA LEU A 51 -23.18 -5.56 -1.14
C LEU A 51 -24.21 -5.60 -2.28
N ASP A 52 -24.16 -6.60 -3.17
CA ASP A 52 -25.14 -6.79 -4.27
C ASP A 52 -26.59 -6.92 -3.75
N LEU A 53 -26.77 -7.36 -2.50
CA LEU A 53 -28.08 -7.40 -1.84
C LEU A 53 -28.74 -6.01 -1.81
N LEU A 54 -28.00 -4.96 -1.44
CA LEU A 54 -28.52 -3.59 -1.43
C LEU A 54 -28.92 -3.12 -2.83
N PHE A 55 -28.11 -3.45 -3.84
CA PHE A 55 -28.39 -3.08 -5.22
C PHE A 55 -29.65 -3.77 -5.77
N GLU A 56 -29.79 -5.08 -5.55
CA GLU A 56 -31.00 -5.79 -5.96
C GLU A 56 -32.24 -5.31 -5.19
N ALA A 57 -32.10 -4.88 -3.93
CA ALA A 57 -33.20 -4.22 -3.21
C ALA A 57 -33.62 -2.90 -3.87
N VAL A 58 -32.67 -2.06 -4.31
CA VAL A 58 -32.97 -0.84 -5.09
C VAL A 58 -33.74 -1.18 -6.35
N VAL A 59 -33.25 -2.14 -7.14
CA VAL A 59 -33.88 -2.55 -8.40
C VAL A 59 -35.28 -3.08 -8.17
N ARG A 60 -35.48 -3.90 -7.13
CA ARG A 60 -36.78 -4.49 -6.81
C ARG A 60 -37.80 -3.45 -6.36
N GLN A 61 -37.39 -2.49 -5.54
CA GLN A 61 -38.28 -1.43 -5.08
C GLN A 61 -38.62 -0.41 -6.16
N LEU A 62 -37.74 -0.21 -7.15
CA LEU A 62 -38.03 0.59 -8.36
C LEU A 62 -38.96 -0.13 -9.35
N GLY A 63 -39.07 -1.46 -9.27
CA GLY A 63 -39.92 -2.27 -10.15
C GLY A 63 -39.55 -2.14 -11.62
N ASP A 64 -40.57 -2.07 -12.49
CA ASP A 64 -40.39 -1.98 -13.95
C ASP A 64 -39.67 -0.70 -14.41
N ALA A 65 -39.58 0.32 -13.55
CA ALA A 65 -38.88 1.56 -13.85
C ALA A 65 -37.35 1.48 -13.62
N ALA A 66 -36.85 0.37 -13.08
CA ALA A 66 -35.44 0.20 -12.77
C ALA A 66 -34.58 0.09 -14.04
N ASP A 67 -33.67 1.04 -14.22
CA ASP A 67 -32.56 0.99 -15.17
C ASP A 67 -31.26 0.69 -14.41
N ARG A 68 -30.91 -0.59 -14.40
CA ARG A 68 -29.71 -1.12 -13.74
C ARG A 68 -28.43 -0.50 -14.25
N GLU A 69 -28.30 -0.32 -15.56
CA GLU A 69 -27.06 0.21 -16.15
C GLU A 69 -26.87 1.65 -15.71
N SER A 70 -27.91 2.49 -15.75
CA SER A 70 -27.83 3.87 -15.24
C SER A 70 -27.43 3.93 -13.75
N LEU A 71 -27.88 2.99 -12.92
CA LEU A 71 -27.50 2.93 -11.50
C LEU A 71 -26.03 2.49 -11.32
N LEU A 72 -25.55 1.53 -12.13
CA LEU A 72 -24.16 1.09 -12.14
C LEU A 72 -23.21 2.15 -12.71
N ASP A 73 -23.65 2.91 -13.72
CA ASP A 73 -22.95 4.09 -14.24
C ASP A 73 -22.84 5.19 -13.18
N GLY A 74 -23.85 5.30 -12.31
CA GLY A 74 -23.81 6.15 -11.13
C GLY A 74 -22.69 5.76 -10.16
N LEU A 75 -22.54 4.46 -9.86
CA LEU A 75 -21.42 3.95 -9.07
C LEU A 75 -20.09 4.30 -9.73
N GLU A 76 -19.94 4.03 -11.03
CA GLU A 76 -18.74 4.32 -11.80
C GLU A 76 -18.36 5.80 -11.71
N ALA A 77 -19.32 6.70 -11.93
CA ALA A 77 -19.09 8.14 -11.81
C ALA A 77 -18.61 8.53 -10.40
N SER A 78 -19.24 8.01 -9.34
CA SER A 78 -18.88 8.34 -7.96
C SER A 78 -17.52 7.79 -7.54
N ILE A 79 -17.15 6.57 -7.97
CA ILE A 79 -15.88 5.96 -7.56
C ILE A 79 -14.71 6.25 -8.51
N SER A 80 -14.96 6.89 -9.65
CA SER A 80 -13.93 7.42 -10.54
C SER A 80 -13.06 8.50 -9.86
N THR A 81 -11.97 8.89 -10.50
CA THR A 81 -11.06 9.97 -10.05
C THR A 81 -11.35 11.32 -10.69
N GLY A 82 -12.36 11.43 -11.55
CA GLY A 82 -12.65 12.64 -12.32
C GLY A 82 -14.15 12.82 -12.57
N GLY A 83 -14.54 14.02 -13.01
CA GLY A 83 -15.95 14.39 -13.16
C GLY A 83 -16.55 14.99 -11.89
N SER A 84 -17.72 15.61 -12.03
CA SER A 84 -18.42 16.34 -10.95
C SER A 84 -18.88 15.42 -9.82
N GLU A 85 -19.28 14.20 -10.16
CA GLU A 85 -19.87 13.23 -9.25
C GLU A 85 -18.83 12.43 -8.47
N SER A 86 -17.55 12.53 -8.85
CA SER A 86 -16.47 11.80 -8.20
C SER A 86 -16.34 12.22 -6.73
N VAL A 87 -16.35 11.22 -5.85
CA VAL A 87 -16.17 11.40 -4.41
C VAL A 87 -14.69 11.62 -4.05
N LEU A 88 -13.78 11.29 -4.95
CA LEU A 88 -12.34 11.48 -4.79
C LEU A 88 -11.74 12.02 -6.10
N PRO A 89 -11.99 13.31 -6.44
CA PRO A 89 -11.68 13.88 -7.74
C PRO A 89 -10.18 14.21 -7.84
N LEU A 90 -9.33 13.20 -7.97
CA LEU A 90 -7.87 13.36 -8.03
C LEU A 90 -7.37 13.89 -9.37
N ASP A 91 -8.12 13.68 -10.45
CA ASP A 91 -7.71 14.06 -11.82
C ASP A 91 -7.73 15.58 -12.06
N VAL A 92 -8.40 16.34 -11.19
CA VAL A 92 -8.38 17.81 -11.25
C VAL A 92 -7.07 18.40 -10.70
N PHE A 93 -6.21 17.57 -10.09
CA PHE A 93 -4.95 17.98 -9.50
C PHE A 93 -3.77 17.41 -10.30
N THR A 94 -2.73 18.24 -10.49
CA THR A 94 -1.41 17.76 -10.95
C THR A 94 -0.48 17.66 -9.76
N PHE A 95 -0.29 16.44 -9.24
CA PHE A 95 0.58 16.21 -8.09
C PHE A 95 2.04 16.10 -8.51
N ALA A 96 2.92 16.82 -7.81
CA ALA A 96 4.37 16.76 -8.03
C ALA A 96 5.05 15.63 -7.23
N ASP A 97 4.44 15.16 -6.13
CA ASP A 97 5.01 14.09 -5.31
C ASP A 97 4.51 12.70 -5.72
N ALA A 98 5.44 11.74 -5.71
CA ALA A 98 5.19 10.36 -6.13
C ALA A 98 4.11 9.66 -5.31
N ALA A 99 3.96 9.97 -4.01
CA ALA A 99 2.95 9.34 -3.16
C ALA A 99 1.53 9.58 -3.67
N ARG A 100 1.20 10.84 -3.99
CA ARG A 100 -0.13 11.18 -4.52
C ARG A 100 -0.34 10.67 -5.94
N GLN A 101 0.70 10.62 -6.76
CA GLN A 101 0.64 10.00 -8.08
C GLN A 101 0.33 8.50 -7.98
N GLU A 102 1.04 7.77 -7.11
CA GLU A 102 0.81 6.35 -6.85
C GLU A 102 -0.62 6.09 -6.35
N ILE A 103 -1.11 6.87 -5.39
CA ILE A 103 -2.49 6.75 -4.87
C ILE A 103 -3.53 7.07 -5.95
N THR A 104 -3.29 8.07 -6.79
CA THR A 104 -4.20 8.42 -7.89
C THR A 104 -4.34 7.26 -8.87
N GLU A 105 -3.22 6.64 -9.25
CA GLU A 105 -3.24 5.49 -10.14
C GLU A 105 -3.90 4.27 -9.48
N GLN A 106 -3.68 4.04 -8.18
CA GLN A 106 -4.41 3.03 -7.43
C GLN A 106 -5.91 3.27 -7.44
N ALA A 107 -6.36 4.51 -7.19
CA ALA A 107 -7.78 4.86 -7.17
C ALA A 107 -8.45 4.56 -8.51
N ARG A 108 -7.82 4.89 -9.64
CA ARG A 108 -8.31 4.56 -10.98
C ARG A 108 -8.43 3.05 -11.18
N ARG A 109 -7.37 2.31 -10.89
CA ARG A 109 -7.29 0.86 -11.08
C ARG A 109 -8.32 0.12 -10.23
N ILE A 110 -8.42 0.46 -8.95
CA ILE A 110 -9.36 -0.15 -8.00
C ILE A 110 -10.78 0.23 -8.38
N GLY A 111 -11.06 1.51 -8.67
CA GLY A 111 -12.38 1.98 -9.08
C GLY A 111 -12.92 1.22 -10.29
N ALA A 112 -12.15 1.16 -11.37
CA ALA A 112 -12.54 0.42 -12.57
C ALA A 112 -12.76 -1.08 -12.31
N ALA A 113 -11.91 -1.70 -11.48
CA ALA A 113 -12.06 -3.11 -11.14
C ALA A 113 -13.29 -3.38 -10.27
N LEU A 114 -13.61 -2.51 -9.30
CA LEU A 114 -14.80 -2.62 -8.46
C LEU A 114 -16.09 -2.42 -9.25
N VAL A 115 -16.15 -1.49 -10.20
CA VAL A 115 -17.30 -1.35 -11.13
C VAL A 115 -17.51 -2.65 -11.89
N ASN A 116 -16.45 -3.19 -12.50
CA ASN A 116 -16.53 -4.44 -13.26
C ASN A 116 -16.99 -5.63 -12.39
N ARG A 117 -16.59 -5.67 -11.11
CA ARG A 117 -17.07 -6.68 -10.16
C ARG A 117 -18.53 -6.47 -9.79
N ALA A 118 -18.97 -5.24 -9.54
CA ALA A 118 -20.37 -4.90 -9.26
C ALA A 118 -21.27 -5.28 -10.44
N ARG A 119 -20.91 -4.91 -11.66
CA ARG A 119 -21.65 -5.29 -12.89
C ARG A 119 -21.76 -6.83 -13.02
N ARG A 120 -20.69 -7.57 -12.71
CA ARG A 120 -20.68 -9.04 -12.73
C ARG A 120 -21.55 -9.66 -11.64
N ALA A 121 -21.54 -9.11 -10.42
CA ALA A 121 -22.39 -9.58 -9.34
C ALA A 121 -23.87 -9.40 -9.70
N ASN A 122 -24.22 -8.21 -10.21
CA ASN A 122 -25.57 -7.89 -10.65
C ASN A 122 -26.01 -8.71 -11.88
N SER A 123 -25.15 -8.93 -12.88
CA SER A 123 -25.50 -9.77 -14.04
C SER A 123 -25.84 -11.21 -13.62
N GLN A 124 -25.29 -11.64 -12.48
CA GLN A 124 -25.57 -12.94 -11.87
C GLN A 124 -26.74 -12.90 -10.88
N ARG A 125 -27.30 -11.72 -10.56
CA ARG A 125 -28.38 -11.51 -9.57
C ARG A 125 -28.07 -12.18 -8.23
N ARG A 126 -26.85 -11.98 -7.71
CA ARG A 126 -26.40 -12.68 -6.50
C ARG A 126 -27.23 -12.32 -5.28
N GLY A 127 -27.50 -11.03 -5.07
CA GLY A 127 -28.34 -10.55 -3.97
C GLY A 127 -29.72 -11.19 -3.95
N GLU A 128 -30.37 -11.28 -5.12
CA GLU A 128 -31.67 -11.94 -5.28
C GLU A 128 -31.63 -13.43 -4.94
N ARG A 129 -30.58 -14.16 -5.37
CA ARG A 129 -30.43 -15.58 -5.06
C ARG A 129 -30.16 -15.86 -3.58
N LEU A 130 -29.57 -14.91 -2.86
CA LEU A 130 -29.23 -15.06 -1.44
C LEU A 130 -30.40 -14.73 -0.50
N ALA A 131 -31.13 -13.64 -0.77
CA ALA A 131 -32.19 -13.13 0.11
C ALA A 131 -33.62 -13.50 -0.34
N GLY A 132 -33.81 -13.83 -1.62
CA GLY A 132 -35.15 -13.98 -2.21
C GLY A 132 -35.88 -12.65 -2.41
N THR A 133 -36.89 -12.64 -3.27
CA THR A 133 -37.55 -11.40 -3.72
C THR A 133 -38.31 -10.68 -2.61
N GLY A 134 -39.06 -11.41 -1.77
CA GLY A 134 -39.89 -10.81 -0.72
C GLY A 134 -39.08 -10.07 0.35
N GLN A 135 -37.87 -10.56 0.68
CA GLN A 135 -36.99 -9.89 1.64
C GLN A 135 -36.42 -8.59 1.06
N LEU A 136 -36.06 -8.58 -0.23
CA LEU A 136 -35.51 -7.40 -0.91
C LEU A 136 -36.53 -6.26 -1.04
N GLU A 137 -37.79 -6.60 -1.32
CA GLU A 137 -38.89 -5.62 -1.40
C GLU A 137 -39.22 -5.02 -0.04
N ALA A 138 -39.07 -5.79 1.04
CA ALA A 138 -39.30 -5.35 2.41
C ALA A 138 -38.10 -4.64 3.05
N LEU A 139 -36.94 -4.60 2.39
CA LEU A 139 -35.71 -4.08 2.98
C LEU A 139 -35.79 -2.56 3.20
N ILE A 140 -35.70 -2.13 4.44
CA ILE A 140 -35.69 -0.72 4.81
C ILE A 140 -34.43 -0.44 5.63
N ILE A 141 -33.69 0.58 5.24
CA ILE A 141 -32.51 1.02 5.96
C ILE A 141 -32.59 2.51 6.25
N ARG A 142 -31.89 2.97 7.29
CA ARG A 142 -31.63 4.39 7.51
C ARG A 142 -30.16 4.66 7.31
N SER A 143 -29.81 5.07 6.10
CA SER A 143 -28.45 5.52 5.77
C SER A 143 -28.29 7.01 6.12
N PRO A 144 -27.20 7.40 6.80
CA PRO A 144 -26.75 8.79 6.85
C PRO A 144 -26.66 9.40 5.45
N CYS A 145 -27.14 10.64 5.28
CA CYS A 145 -27.03 11.33 4.00
C CYS A 145 -25.60 11.88 3.82
N GLU A 146 -24.77 11.16 3.08
CA GLU A 146 -23.37 11.51 2.79
C GLU A 146 -23.20 12.64 1.76
N GLY A 147 -24.31 13.19 1.23
CA GLY A 147 -24.27 14.31 0.29
C GLY A 147 -23.65 13.97 -1.07
N TYR A 148 -23.57 12.70 -1.45
CA TYR A 148 -23.04 12.29 -2.76
C TYR A 148 -23.83 12.92 -3.90
N GLN A 149 -23.08 13.44 -4.87
CA GLN A 149 -23.66 13.87 -6.13
C GLN A 149 -23.99 12.65 -6.97
N TRP A 150 -25.17 12.67 -7.58
CA TRP A 150 -25.65 11.61 -8.46
C TRP A 150 -25.71 12.11 -9.89
N THR A 151 -25.52 11.19 -10.83
CA THR A 151 -25.72 11.48 -12.25
C THR A 151 -27.19 11.79 -12.52
N GLY A 152 -27.46 12.57 -13.58
CA GLY A 152 -28.83 12.89 -14.00
C GLY A 152 -29.75 11.67 -14.17
N PRO A 153 -29.31 10.55 -14.80
CA PRO A 153 -30.08 9.31 -14.87
C PRO A 153 -30.44 8.71 -13.51
N VAL A 154 -29.50 8.68 -12.56
CA VAL A 154 -29.75 8.19 -11.19
C VAL A 154 -30.77 9.08 -10.47
N ILE A 155 -30.63 10.40 -10.57
CA ILE A 155 -31.59 11.35 -9.98
C ILE A 155 -33.02 11.07 -10.47
N ARG A 156 -33.19 10.86 -11.78
CA ARG A 156 -34.53 10.58 -12.36
C ARG A 156 -35.15 9.30 -11.84
N GLN A 157 -34.35 8.26 -11.58
CA GLN A 157 -34.87 7.01 -11.03
C GLN A 157 -35.22 7.15 -9.55
N LEU A 158 -34.29 7.68 -8.74
CA LEU A 158 -34.43 7.69 -7.28
C LEU A 158 -35.42 8.75 -6.78
N MET A 159 -35.52 9.90 -7.47
CA MET A 159 -36.43 10.99 -7.12
C MET A 159 -37.66 11.07 -8.03
N GLY A 160 -37.77 10.16 -9.00
CA GLY A 160 -38.92 10.08 -9.90
C GLY A 160 -40.14 9.38 -9.28
N PRO A 161 -41.23 9.18 -10.06
CA PRO A 161 -42.48 8.61 -9.56
C PRO A 161 -42.37 7.19 -8.97
N ALA A 162 -41.45 6.39 -9.48
CA ALA A 162 -41.18 5.02 -9.01
C ALA A 162 -40.13 4.97 -7.89
N GLY A 163 -39.43 6.08 -7.64
CA GLY A 163 -38.43 6.20 -6.60
C GLY A 163 -39.06 6.49 -5.23
N GLY A 164 -38.26 7.08 -4.35
CA GLY A 164 -38.71 7.47 -3.03
C GLY A 164 -37.62 7.35 -1.98
N ARG A 165 -37.94 7.77 -0.76
CA ARG A 165 -36.99 7.88 0.35
C ARG A 165 -36.25 6.57 0.63
N ASN A 166 -36.96 5.43 0.64
CA ASN A 166 -36.35 4.14 0.97
C ASN A 166 -35.34 3.70 -0.11
N VAL A 167 -35.73 3.78 -1.38
CA VAL A 167 -34.85 3.46 -2.52
C VAL A 167 -33.62 4.37 -2.54
N MET A 168 -33.80 5.67 -2.31
CA MET A 168 -32.69 6.63 -2.19
C MET A 168 -31.71 6.24 -1.06
N GLN A 169 -32.23 5.82 0.09
CA GLN A 169 -31.41 5.41 1.22
C GLN A 169 -30.63 4.12 0.92
N LEU A 170 -31.27 3.13 0.30
CA LEU A 170 -30.62 1.89 -0.15
C LEU A 170 -29.50 2.16 -1.16
N TYR A 171 -29.77 2.97 -2.17
CA TYR A 171 -28.77 3.33 -3.18
C TYR A 171 -27.60 4.10 -2.58
N ASN A 172 -27.88 5.06 -1.68
CA ASN A 172 -26.82 5.80 -0.99
C ASN A 172 -25.94 4.91 -0.12
N GLU A 173 -26.54 3.97 0.62
CA GLU A 173 -25.74 3.04 1.43
C GLU A 173 -24.89 2.15 0.54
N TRP A 174 -25.46 1.59 -0.51
CA TRP A 174 -24.73 0.78 -1.47
C TRP A 174 -23.54 1.54 -2.06
N LEU A 175 -23.78 2.76 -2.54
CA LEU A 175 -22.74 3.65 -3.09
C LEU A 175 -21.65 3.95 -2.05
N HIS A 176 -22.07 4.27 -0.83
CA HIS A 176 -21.17 4.59 0.28
C HIS A 176 -20.25 3.41 0.61
N GLN A 177 -20.80 2.20 0.72
CA GLN A 177 -20.03 1.00 1.02
C GLN A 177 -18.96 0.73 -0.06
N PHE A 178 -19.25 1.00 -1.33
CA PHE A 178 -18.25 0.93 -2.40
C PHE A 178 -17.18 2.03 -2.32
N VAL A 179 -17.55 3.25 -1.92
CA VAL A 179 -16.58 4.34 -1.67
C VAL A 179 -15.63 3.94 -0.55
N LEU A 180 -16.15 3.43 0.57
CA LEU A 180 -15.35 2.96 1.70
C LEU A 180 -14.44 1.80 1.28
N LEU A 181 -14.97 0.84 0.51
CA LEU A 181 -14.20 -0.28 -0.02
C LEU A 181 -13.06 0.19 -0.95
N ARG A 182 -13.32 1.09 -1.90
CA ARG A 182 -12.25 1.63 -2.75
C ARG A 182 -11.16 2.27 -1.91
N ASP A 183 -11.56 3.11 -0.95
CA ASP A 183 -10.62 3.93 -0.19
C ASP A 183 -9.79 3.11 0.81
N SER A 184 -10.34 2.05 1.41
CA SER A 184 -9.58 1.13 2.27
C SER A 184 -8.50 0.33 1.53
N LEU A 185 -8.69 0.12 0.23
CA LEU A 185 -7.81 -0.67 -0.62
C LEU A 185 -6.65 0.15 -1.24
N LEU A 186 -6.76 1.48 -1.26
CA LEU A 186 -5.75 2.38 -1.83
C LEU A 186 -4.31 2.12 -1.36
N PRO A 187 -4.04 1.76 -0.09
CA PRO A 187 -2.67 1.53 0.36
C PRO A 187 -1.96 0.36 -0.32
N PHE A 188 -2.67 -0.57 -0.96
CA PHE A 188 -2.11 -1.88 -1.31
C PHE A 188 -1.93 -2.10 -2.82
N THR A 189 -0.76 -2.59 -3.25
CA THR A 189 -0.49 -2.95 -4.65
C THR A 189 -1.21 -4.22 -5.08
N ASN A 190 -1.35 -5.20 -4.19
CA ASN A 190 -2.09 -6.44 -4.35
C ASN A 190 -3.39 -6.41 -3.53
N TRP A 191 -4.11 -5.29 -3.60
CA TRP A 191 -5.34 -5.01 -2.87
C TRP A 191 -6.40 -6.12 -2.90
N GLU A 192 -6.44 -6.95 -3.94
CA GLU A 192 -7.36 -8.09 -4.05
C GLU A 192 -7.11 -9.19 -3.01
N GLN A 193 -5.88 -9.27 -2.49
CA GLN A 193 -5.44 -10.26 -1.50
C GLN A 193 -5.61 -9.78 -0.06
N VAL A 194 -6.03 -8.52 0.14
CA VAL A 194 -6.17 -7.92 1.47
C VAL A 194 -7.43 -8.49 2.15
N PRO A 195 -7.31 -9.09 3.35
CA PRO A 195 -8.47 -9.50 4.12
C PRO A 195 -9.19 -8.27 4.69
N LEU A 196 -10.50 -8.23 4.52
CA LEU A 196 -11.37 -7.16 4.99
C LEU A 196 -12.09 -7.61 6.27
N VAL A 197 -11.71 -7.05 7.42
CA VAL A 197 -12.24 -7.44 8.72
C VAL A 197 -13.49 -6.62 9.03
N ILE A 198 -14.65 -7.26 9.01
CA ILE A 198 -15.93 -6.66 9.42
C ILE A 198 -16.16 -7.02 10.89
N GLY A 199 -16.09 -6.00 11.75
CA GLY A 199 -16.21 -6.17 13.20
C GLY A 199 -17.63 -6.42 13.70
N ARG A 200 -17.77 -6.81 14.97
CA ARG A 200 -19.06 -6.98 15.68
C ARG A 200 -19.59 -5.69 16.33
N ARG A 201 -18.96 -4.54 16.08
CA ARG A 201 -19.37 -3.29 16.76
C ARG A 201 -20.73 -2.86 16.23
N ALA A 202 -21.76 -3.01 17.06
CA ALA A 202 -23.17 -2.73 16.72
C ALA A 202 -23.46 -1.29 16.24
N ALA A 203 -22.51 -0.36 16.38
CA ALA A 203 -22.66 1.03 15.97
C ALA A 203 -22.34 1.27 14.48
N ASP A 204 -21.49 0.45 13.86
CA ASP A 204 -20.97 0.69 12.52
C ASP A 204 -21.55 -0.36 11.56
N SER A 205 -22.49 0.05 10.70
CA SER A 205 -23.02 -0.87 9.69
C SER A 205 -22.04 -1.05 8.54
N GLY A 206 -21.79 -2.30 8.16
CA GLY A 206 -20.87 -2.66 7.09
C GLY A 206 -19.45 -2.10 7.29
N MET A 207 -18.94 -1.38 6.29
CA MET A 207 -17.58 -0.81 6.28
C MET A 207 -17.43 0.51 7.05
N ARG A 208 -18.48 1.04 7.69
CA ARG A 208 -18.48 2.41 8.26
C ARG A 208 -17.44 2.65 9.35
N MET A 209 -16.86 1.59 9.93
CA MET A 209 -15.77 1.69 10.91
C MET A 209 -14.54 2.44 10.38
N ILE A 210 -14.36 2.55 9.06
CA ILE A 210 -13.22 3.25 8.47
C ILE A 210 -13.48 4.74 8.15
N GLU A 211 -14.71 5.24 8.28
CA GLU A 211 -15.10 6.59 7.81
C GLU A 211 -14.19 7.69 8.37
N GLY A 212 -14.01 7.73 9.69
CA GLY A 212 -13.18 8.75 10.32
C GLY A 212 -11.71 8.68 9.88
N LEU A 213 -11.19 7.48 9.60
CA LEU A 213 -9.83 7.29 9.08
C LEU A 213 -9.72 7.77 7.63
N ARG A 214 -10.71 7.43 6.82
CA ARG A 214 -10.84 7.88 5.43
C ARG A 214 -10.87 9.40 5.35
N GLU A 215 -11.71 10.07 6.13
CA GLU A 215 -11.81 11.55 6.13
C GLU A 215 -10.46 12.20 6.43
N ARG A 216 -9.76 11.73 7.48
CA ARG A 216 -8.42 12.22 7.82
C ARG A 216 -7.43 11.97 6.70
N PHE A 217 -7.45 10.78 6.08
CA PHE A 217 -6.57 10.45 4.98
C PHE A 217 -6.82 11.34 3.75
N VAL A 218 -8.08 11.50 3.33
CA VAL A 218 -8.45 12.34 2.19
C VAL A 218 -8.08 13.79 2.44
N ALA A 219 -8.29 14.31 3.65
CA ALA A 219 -7.84 15.64 4.03
C ALA A 219 -6.30 15.77 3.87
N LYS A 220 -5.52 14.81 4.37
CA LYS A 220 -4.05 14.80 4.19
C LYS A 220 -3.65 14.71 2.70
N LEU A 221 -4.34 13.87 1.93
CA LEU A 221 -4.08 13.66 0.50
C LEU A 221 -4.27 14.95 -0.31
N LEU A 222 -5.32 15.72 -0.02
CA LEU A 222 -5.67 16.90 -0.80
C LEU A 222 -4.91 18.15 -0.34
N THR A 223 -4.60 18.28 0.96
CA THR A 223 -4.09 19.54 1.53
C THR A 223 -2.58 19.61 1.70
N GLN A 224 -1.87 18.49 1.76
CA GLN A 224 -0.44 18.46 2.07
C GLN A 224 0.31 17.38 1.27
N ARG A 225 1.64 17.39 1.38
CA ARG A 225 2.47 16.29 0.86
C ARG A 225 2.14 15.03 1.65
N LEU A 226 1.80 13.95 0.94
CA LEU A 226 1.37 12.72 1.60
C LEU A 226 2.59 11.99 2.21
N ALA A 227 2.57 11.87 3.54
CA ALA A 227 3.55 11.09 4.27
C ALA A 227 3.20 9.60 4.23
N HIS A 228 4.21 8.74 4.15
CA HIS A 228 4.01 7.28 4.17
C HIS A 228 3.26 6.79 5.42
N ALA A 229 3.50 7.41 6.57
CA ALA A 229 2.81 7.08 7.81
C ALA A 229 1.29 7.24 7.70
N ALA A 230 0.78 8.16 6.87
CA ALA A 230 -0.66 8.31 6.64
C ALA A 230 -1.25 7.15 5.83
N ILE A 231 -0.47 6.58 4.90
CA ILE A 231 -0.86 5.40 4.12
C ILE A 231 -0.90 4.18 5.04
N VAL A 232 0.11 4.01 5.89
CA VAL A 232 0.16 2.92 6.88
C VAL A 232 -0.95 3.07 7.92
N GLU A 233 -1.25 4.29 8.38
CA GLU A 233 -2.35 4.56 9.31
C GLU A 233 -3.70 4.14 8.73
N LEU A 234 -3.98 4.49 7.47
CA LEU A 234 -5.21 4.06 6.79
C LEU A 234 -5.27 2.52 6.67
N ALA A 235 -4.18 1.90 6.23
CA ALA A 235 -4.07 0.46 6.06
C ALA A 235 -4.25 -0.32 7.38
N GLN A 236 -3.62 0.14 8.46
CA GLN A 236 -3.75 -0.45 9.79
C GLN A 236 -5.16 -0.27 10.36
N GLY A 237 -5.78 0.86 10.09
CA GLY A 237 -7.11 1.19 10.57
C GLY A 237 -8.20 0.23 10.12
N LEU A 238 -8.00 -0.47 8.98
CA LEU A 238 -8.86 -1.56 8.52
C LEU A 238 -8.93 -2.73 9.53
N PHE A 239 -7.89 -2.91 10.35
CA PHE A 239 -7.76 -4.04 11.28
C PHE A 239 -8.03 -3.64 12.74
N THR A 240 -7.69 -2.41 13.13
CA THR A 240 -7.82 -1.93 14.51
C THR A 240 -9.07 -1.09 14.75
N GLY A 241 -9.68 -0.53 13.69
CA GLY A 241 -10.70 0.51 13.80
C GLY A 241 -10.19 1.79 14.48
N GLY A 242 -8.88 2.04 14.48
CA GLY A 242 -8.25 3.17 15.17
C GLY A 242 -6.86 3.52 14.63
N SER A 243 -6.34 4.70 15.01
CA SER A 243 -5.02 5.16 14.57
C SER A 243 -3.91 4.51 15.41
N PRO A 244 -2.84 3.97 14.79
CA PRO A 244 -1.76 3.32 15.52
C PRO A 244 -0.82 4.30 16.21
N ALA A 245 -0.04 3.78 17.16
CA ALA A 245 0.98 4.52 17.87
C ALA A 245 2.28 4.63 17.04
N GLY A 246 2.48 5.78 16.39
CA GLY A 246 3.78 6.17 15.84
C GLY A 246 3.98 5.99 14.33
N ALA A 247 5.18 6.33 13.86
CA ALA A 247 5.54 6.39 12.44
C ALA A 247 6.01 5.03 11.91
N ALA A 248 5.12 4.04 11.89
CA ALA A 248 5.41 2.71 11.36
C ALA A 248 5.62 2.73 9.84
N TYR A 249 6.46 1.82 9.33
CA TYR A 249 6.64 1.59 7.89
C TYR A 249 5.81 0.41 7.37
N GLY A 250 5.19 -0.35 8.25
CA GLY A 250 4.41 -1.54 7.95
C GLY A 250 3.77 -2.07 9.22
N PHE A 251 3.08 -3.19 9.11
CA PHE A 251 2.45 -3.83 10.25
C PHE A 251 2.16 -5.30 10.00
N GLN A 252 1.88 -6.01 11.07
CA GLN A 252 1.49 -7.40 11.04
C GLN A 252 0.22 -7.60 11.85
N THR A 253 -0.62 -8.53 11.42
CA THR A 253 -1.83 -8.99 12.13
C THR A 253 -1.83 -10.52 12.20
N ALA A 254 -2.86 -11.10 12.82
CA ALA A 254 -3.09 -12.54 12.81
C ALA A 254 -3.26 -13.13 11.39
N PHE A 255 -3.55 -12.30 10.40
CA PHE A 255 -3.91 -12.73 9.04
C PHE A 255 -2.78 -12.55 8.03
N GLY A 256 -1.75 -11.77 8.39
CA GLY A 256 -0.66 -11.48 7.48
C GLY A 256 0.13 -10.23 7.84
N LEU A 257 0.87 -9.76 6.86
CA LEU A 257 1.93 -8.76 6.99
C LEU A 257 1.82 -7.76 5.85
N ALA A 258 1.74 -6.48 6.19
CA ALA A 258 1.77 -5.38 5.24
C ALA A 258 3.14 -4.68 5.29
N LEU A 259 3.89 -4.76 4.19
CA LEU A 259 5.20 -4.12 4.03
C LEU A 259 5.22 -3.24 2.79
N PRO A 260 6.10 -2.25 2.67
CA PRO A 260 6.19 -1.48 1.43
C PRO A 260 6.52 -2.36 0.23
N ALA A 261 5.91 -2.04 -0.92
CA ALA A 261 5.86 -2.88 -2.11
C ALA A 261 7.20 -3.14 -2.81
N LEU A 262 8.29 -2.62 -2.25
CA LEU A 262 9.65 -2.97 -2.63
C LEU A 262 9.91 -4.48 -2.51
N LEU A 263 9.38 -5.10 -1.46
CA LEU A 263 9.60 -6.51 -1.18
C LEU A 263 8.70 -7.36 -2.08
N GLY A 264 9.31 -8.03 -3.06
CA GLY A 264 8.60 -8.76 -4.12
C GLY A 264 8.60 -8.04 -5.48
N SER A 265 9.37 -6.96 -5.62
CA SER A 265 9.51 -6.22 -6.88
C SER A 265 10.97 -5.82 -7.15
N SER A 266 11.24 -5.37 -8.37
CA SER A 266 12.54 -4.79 -8.74
C SER A 266 12.68 -3.39 -8.14
N LEU A 267 13.89 -3.01 -7.70
CA LEU A 267 14.21 -1.68 -7.15
C LEU A 267 13.78 -0.52 -8.06
N GLU A 268 13.88 -0.70 -9.38
CA GLU A 268 13.53 0.30 -10.41
C GLU A 268 12.03 0.61 -10.45
N ARG A 269 11.19 -0.42 -10.37
CA ARG A 269 9.75 -0.32 -10.68
C ARG A 269 8.84 -0.40 -9.46
N ALA A 270 9.40 -0.78 -8.32
CA ALA A 270 8.65 -0.87 -7.08
C ALA A 270 8.02 0.49 -6.71
N PRO A 271 6.72 0.53 -6.41
CA PRO A 271 6.09 1.70 -5.81
C PRO A 271 6.82 2.09 -4.53
N ARG A 272 6.98 3.40 -4.30
CA ARG A 272 7.78 3.96 -3.20
C ARG A 272 6.99 4.11 -1.91
N TYR A 273 5.66 4.18 -2.03
CA TYR A 273 4.78 4.52 -0.92
C TYR A 273 3.70 3.46 -0.65
N LEU A 274 3.31 2.69 -1.66
CA LEU A 274 2.32 1.63 -1.49
C LEU A 274 2.87 0.43 -0.71
N LEU A 275 1.95 -0.31 -0.10
CA LEU A 275 2.18 -1.54 0.63
C LEU A 275 1.85 -2.76 -0.22
N THR A 276 2.37 -3.91 0.16
CA THR A 276 2.01 -5.23 -0.35
C THR A 276 1.61 -6.08 0.85
N TRP A 277 0.47 -6.76 0.71
CA TRP A 277 -0.01 -7.72 1.68
C TRP A 277 0.65 -9.08 1.45
N HIS A 278 1.13 -9.70 2.52
CA HIS A 278 1.71 -11.04 2.50
C HIS A 278 0.96 -11.90 3.51
N SER A 279 0.52 -13.09 3.08
CA SER A 279 -0.04 -14.12 3.98
C SER A 279 1.07 -14.81 4.77
N ALA A 280 1.80 -14.02 5.55
CA ALA A 280 2.96 -14.43 6.31
C ALA A 280 3.07 -13.64 7.63
N GLN A 281 3.82 -14.18 8.57
CA GLN A 281 4.14 -13.55 9.84
C GLN A 281 5.63 -13.71 10.15
N PHE A 282 6.24 -12.63 10.63
CA PHE A 282 7.54 -12.67 11.30
C PHE A 282 7.44 -13.33 12.68
N ILE A 283 6.36 -13.04 13.40
CA ILE A 283 6.11 -13.52 14.78
C ILE A 283 4.65 -13.92 14.94
N PRO A 284 4.33 -14.97 15.72
CA PRO A 284 2.94 -15.25 16.09
C PRO A 284 2.33 -14.08 16.86
N VAL A 285 1.08 -13.75 16.52
CA VAL A 285 0.28 -12.69 17.15
C VAL A 285 -1.16 -13.18 17.36
N GLU A 286 -1.83 -12.65 18.37
CA GLU A 286 -3.23 -12.98 18.68
C GLU A 286 -4.20 -12.41 17.62
N ALA A 287 -5.42 -12.95 17.55
CA ALA A 287 -6.41 -12.64 16.51
C ALA A 287 -6.68 -11.12 16.32
N ASP A 288 -6.78 -10.39 17.43
CA ASP A 288 -7.09 -8.95 17.45
C ASP A 288 -5.83 -8.08 17.61
N GLU A 289 -4.64 -8.69 17.65
CA GLU A 289 -3.39 -7.97 17.82
C GLU A 289 -2.86 -7.43 16.48
N VAL A 290 -2.53 -6.15 16.47
CA VAL A 290 -1.83 -5.49 15.35
C VAL A 290 -0.48 -4.98 15.85
N VAL A 291 0.59 -5.51 15.26
CA VAL A 291 1.98 -5.13 15.59
C VAL A 291 2.50 -4.16 14.54
N SER A 292 2.74 -2.91 14.94
CA SER A 292 3.40 -1.92 14.10
C SER A 292 4.88 -2.26 13.91
N LEU A 293 5.38 -2.10 12.68
CA LEU A 293 6.80 -2.28 12.36
C LEU A 293 7.50 -0.92 12.34
N LEU A 294 8.47 -0.79 13.25
CA LEU A 294 9.14 0.47 13.57
C LEU A 294 10.58 0.45 13.05
N PRO A 295 11.10 1.58 12.54
CA PRO A 295 12.51 1.69 12.20
C PRO A 295 13.36 1.58 13.48
N LEU A 296 14.55 0.99 13.37
CA LEU A 296 15.50 0.91 14.49
C LEU A 296 15.85 2.31 15.05
N TYR A 297 15.99 3.30 14.16
CA TYR A 297 16.29 4.68 14.51
C TYR A 297 15.06 5.57 14.31
N ALA A 298 14.48 6.05 15.41
CA ALA A 298 13.40 7.03 15.38
C ALA A 298 13.89 8.37 14.81
N ASP A 299 15.07 8.82 15.27
CA ASP A 299 15.83 9.91 14.66
C ASP A 299 17.08 9.36 13.98
N TYR A 300 17.04 9.33 12.65
CA TYR A 300 18.11 8.79 11.84
C TYR A 300 19.26 9.78 11.67
N LEU A 301 19.07 11.08 11.92
CA LEU A 301 20.16 12.06 11.89
C LEU A 301 21.12 11.82 13.07
N GLY A 302 20.57 11.40 14.21
CA GLY A 302 21.37 10.94 15.35
C GLY A 302 22.11 9.61 15.15
N ALA A 303 21.82 8.88 14.07
CA ALA A 303 22.45 7.59 13.72
C ALA A 303 23.55 7.73 12.65
N ILE A 304 23.90 8.96 12.26
CA ILE A 304 24.94 9.22 11.27
C ILE A 304 26.32 8.98 11.89
N GLY A 305 27.15 8.19 11.20
CA GLY A 305 28.56 8.10 11.50
C GLY A 305 29.30 9.29 10.92
N HIS A 306 29.99 10.06 11.76
CA HIS A 306 30.91 11.11 11.32
C HIS A 306 32.27 10.58 10.86
N ASP A 307 32.52 9.28 11.02
CA ASP A 307 33.77 8.66 10.62
C ASP A 307 33.84 8.55 9.10
N GLY A 308 34.60 9.51 8.55
CA GLY A 308 34.91 9.60 7.15
C GLY A 308 35.51 8.30 6.61
N THR A 309 35.22 8.06 5.33
CA THR A 309 36.06 7.25 4.44
C THR A 309 36.52 5.93 5.05
N THR A 310 35.66 4.91 5.03
CA THR A 310 36.14 3.53 4.82
C THR A 310 36.67 3.44 3.38
N SER A 311 37.80 4.10 3.13
CA SER A 311 38.54 4.08 1.87
C SER A 311 39.35 2.80 1.80
N SER A 312 38.66 1.65 1.77
CA SER A 312 39.24 0.47 1.16
C SER A 312 38.72 0.41 -0.27
N LEU A 313 39.58 0.75 -1.22
CA LEU A 313 39.30 0.70 -2.66
C LEU A 313 39.13 -0.74 -3.17
N VAL A 314 39.54 -1.73 -2.38
CA VAL A 314 39.48 -3.14 -2.72
C VAL A 314 38.85 -3.88 -1.54
N GLY A 315 37.63 -4.35 -1.76
CA GLY A 315 36.93 -5.27 -0.88
C GLY A 315 36.91 -6.65 -1.51
N PRO A 316 36.70 -7.70 -0.71
CA PRO A 316 36.55 -9.02 -1.28
C PRO A 316 35.07 -9.16 -1.73
N ILE A 317 34.79 -9.25 -3.05
CA ILE A 317 33.44 -9.47 -3.64
C ILE A 317 32.61 -10.48 -2.84
N LEU A 318 31.47 -10.09 -2.28
CA LEU A 318 30.69 -10.91 -1.33
C LEU A 318 30.35 -12.33 -1.83
N GLY A 319 30.34 -12.52 -3.16
CA GLY A 319 29.99 -13.79 -3.79
C GLY A 319 28.48 -14.01 -3.72
N LYS A 320 28.06 -15.28 -3.73
CA LYS A 320 26.64 -15.62 -3.59
C LYS A 320 26.16 -15.28 -2.18
N VAL A 321 25.11 -14.46 -2.08
CA VAL A 321 24.47 -14.14 -0.80
C VAL A 321 23.08 -14.78 -0.69
N SER A 322 22.67 -15.04 0.54
CA SER A 322 21.30 -15.41 0.90
C SER A 322 20.77 -14.43 1.94
N GLY A 323 19.50 -14.04 1.83
CA GLY A 323 18.87 -13.13 2.78
C GLY A 323 17.80 -13.82 3.64
N THR A 324 17.63 -13.34 4.86
CA THR A 324 16.47 -13.64 5.72
C THR A 324 16.09 -12.39 6.50
N PHE A 325 14.83 -12.28 6.89
CA PHE A 325 14.42 -11.28 7.87
C PHE A 325 14.45 -11.84 9.29
N VAL A 326 14.86 -10.99 10.24
CA VAL A 326 14.94 -11.34 11.66
C VAL A 326 14.31 -10.23 12.49
N VAL A 327 13.43 -10.59 13.41
CA VAL A 327 12.90 -9.64 14.40
C VAL A 327 13.99 -9.37 15.43
N SER A 328 14.48 -8.14 15.48
CA SER A 328 15.56 -7.73 16.40
C SER A 328 15.03 -7.34 17.78
N SER A 329 13.81 -6.80 17.85
CA SER A 329 13.16 -6.41 19.12
C SER A 329 11.64 -6.36 18.99
N ARG A 330 10.93 -6.63 20.08
CA ARG A 330 9.48 -6.43 20.23
C ARG A 330 9.21 -5.70 21.54
N THR A 331 8.41 -4.65 21.46
CA THR A 331 7.98 -3.82 22.59
C THR A 331 6.46 -3.62 22.51
N THR A 332 5.88 -2.94 23.49
CA THR A 332 4.46 -2.54 23.45
C THR A 332 4.15 -1.55 22.33
N ALA A 333 5.15 -0.82 21.82
CA ALA A 333 4.97 0.12 20.71
C ALA A 333 5.00 -0.57 19.34
N GLY A 334 5.61 -1.74 19.24
CA GLY A 334 5.80 -2.45 17.97
C GLY A 334 7.06 -3.31 17.94
N ALA A 335 7.41 -3.78 16.74
CA ALA A 335 8.59 -4.61 16.48
C ALA A 335 9.54 -3.95 15.48
N THR A 336 10.82 -4.28 15.60
CA THR A 336 11.88 -3.89 14.65
C THR A 336 12.40 -5.13 13.95
N VAL A 337 12.64 -5.00 12.65
CA VAL A 337 13.02 -6.11 11.76
C VAL A 337 14.28 -5.73 11.02
N GLN A 338 15.21 -6.67 10.88
CA GLN A 338 16.44 -6.50 10.14
C GLN A 338 16.49 -7.46 8.95
N LEU A 339 17.04 -6.99 7.83
CA LEU A 339 17.51 -7.83 6.74
C LEU A 339 18.89 -8.37 7.12
N GLN A 340 19.00 -9.69 7.26
CA GLN A 340 20.26 -10.40 7.47
C GLN A 340 20.72 -11.02 6.16
N LEU A 341 21.90 -10.64 5.69
CA LEU A 341 22.58 -11.26 4.56
C LEU A 341 23.68 -12.20 5.04
N THR A 342 23.67 -13.43 4.57
CA THR A 342 24.73 -14.41 4.80
C THR A 342 25.51 -14.64 3.52
N SER A 343 26.83 -14.59 3.63
CA SER A 343 27.79 -14.86 2.56
C SER A 343 28.90 -15.78 3.07
N GLY A 344 29.73 -16.31 2.17
CA GLY A 344 30.95 -17.02 2.57
C GLY A 344 31.95 -16.19 3.39
N LYS A 345 31.73 -14.87 3.52
CA LYS A 345 32.62 -13.92 4.20
C LYS A 345 32.06 -13.42 5.53
N GLY A 346 30.85 -13.83 5.88
CA GLY A 346 30.19 -13.42 7.12
C GLY A 346 28.73 -13.05 6.92
N SER A 347 28.13 -12.60 8.03
CA SER A 347 26.76 -12.14 8.12
C SER A 347 26.74 -10.63 8.27
N PHE A 348 25.83 -9.95 7.56
CA PHE A 348 25.62 -8.51 7.65
C PHE A 348 24.15 -8.24 7.97
N THR A 349 23.86 -7.21 8.76
CA THR A 349 22.50 -6.84 9.13
C THR A 349 22.21 -5.40 8.75
N SER A 350 20.99 -5.13 8.28
CA SER A 350 20.51 -3.79 7.94
C SER A 350 19.09 -3.60 8.47
N ASP A 351 18.79 -2.44 9.07
CA ASP A 351 17.44 -2.14 9.54
C ASP A 351 16.46 -2.08 8.36
N LEU A 352 15.38 -2.87 8.42
CA LEU A 352 14.41 -2.93 7.33
C LEU A 352 13.72 -1.58 7.12
N GLY A 353 13.43 -0.85 8.21
CA GLY A 353 12.87 0.49 8.13
C GLY A 353 13.74 1.44 7.31
N GLN A 354 15.07 1.39 7.52
CA GLN A 354 16.03 2.16 6.73
C GLN A 354 16.17 1.67 5.30
N VAL A 355 16.19 0.36 5.04
CA VAL A 355 16.20 -0.17 3.66
C VAL A 355 15.04 0.40 2.85
N LEU A 356 13.83 0.34 3.40
CA LEU A 356 12.60 0.79 2.75
C LEU A 356 12.57 2.32 2.60
N ARG A 357 13.11 3.04 3.59
CA ARG A 357 13.27 4.49 3.50
C ARG A 357 14.28 4.89 2.43
N GLY A 358 15.43 4.21 2.36
CA GLY A 358 16.44 4.39 1.33
C GLY A 358 15.85 4.26 -0.07
N HIS A 359 15.05 3.22 -0.32
CA HIS A 359 14.32 3.04 -1.58
C HIS A 359 13.37 4.21 -1.90
N ARG A 360 12.60 4.67 -0.92
CA ARG A 360 11.67 5.79 -1.12
C ARG A 360 12.35 7.06 -1.63
N PHE A 361 13.57 7.33 -1.15
CA PHE A 361 14.37 8.50 -1.54
C PHE A 361 15.43 8.21 -2.62
N LEU A 362 15.41 7.02 -3.21
CA LEU A 362 16.32 6.59 -4.27
C LEU A 362 16.04 7.32 -5.59
N TYR A 363 17.04 7.90 -6.23
CA TYR A 363 16.87 8.47 -7.57
C TYR A 363 17.27 7.47 -8.66
N LEU A 364 16.55 7.51 -9.77
CA LEU A 364 16.82 6.73 -10.97
C LEU A 364 17.25 7.67 -12.09
N PRO A 365 18.40 7.44 -12.74
CA PRO A 365 18.80 8.24 -13.88
C PRO A 365 17.81 8.11 -15.03
N SER A 366 17.39 9.24 -15.61
CA SER A 366 16.50 9.23 -16.76
C SER A 366 17.28 8.88 -18.03
N ARG A 367 16.84 7.84 -18.75
CA ARG A 367 17.40 7.51 -20.07
C ARG A 367 17.13 8.67 -21.05
N GLY A 368 18.20 9.31 -21.53
CA GLY A 368 18.11 10.45 -22.44
C GLY A 368 18.07 11.83 -21.78
N ALA A 369 18.30 11.94 -20.47
CA ALA A 369 18.51 13.25 -19.85
C ALA A 369 19.70 13.95 -20.51
N LEU A 370 19.52 15.23 -20.85
CA LEU A 370 20.60 16.08 -21.37
C LEU A 370 21.78 16.00 -20.40
N GLN A 371 22.95 15.62 -20.92
CA GLN A 371 24.19 15.64 -20.15
C GLN A 371 24.36 17.04 -19.58
N ARG A 372 24.27 17.18 -18.25
CA ARG A 372 24.76 18.40 -17.62
C ARG A 372 26.26 18.40 -17.88
N THR A 373 26.74 19.41 -18.61
CA THR A 373 28.16 19.68 -18.85
C THR A 373 28.80 20.11 -17.53
N GLY A 374 28.91 19.18 -16.58
CA GLY A 374 29.61 19.33 -15.33
C GLY A 374 31.02 18.76 -15.47
N VAL A 375 31.98 19.39 -14.80
CA VAL A 375 33.34 18.88 -14.66
C VAL A 375 33.29 17.46 -14.10
N ALA A 376 34.06 16.53 -14.65
CA ALA A 376 34.16 15.16 -14.15
C ALA A 376 34.58 15.19 -12.67
N GLN A 377 33.64 14.90 -11.77
CA GLN A 377 33.93 14.84 -10.34
C GLN A 377 34.74 13.57 -10.04
N ALA A 378 35.78 13.70 -9.22
CA ALA A 378 36.53 12.56 -8.70
C ALA A 378 35.57 11.63 -7.92
N ARG A 379 35.61 10.34 -8.24
CA ARG A 379 34.74 9.33 -7.65
C ARG A 379 35.50 8.57 -6.59
N GLN A 380 34.89 8.40 -5.43
CA GLN A 380 35.42 7.57 -4.36
C GLN A 380 34.71 6.22 -4.39
N VAL A 381 35.44 5.14 -4.62
CA VAL A 381 34.87 3.80 -4.65
C VAL A 381 35.06 3.16 -3.28
N HIS A 382 33.99 2.59 -2.74
CA HIS A 382 33.98 1.91 -1.45
C HIS A 382 33.80 0.41 -1.63
N ALA A 383 34.52 -0.37 -0.83
CA ALA A 383 34.28 -1.79 -0.67
C ALA A 383 32.87 -2.04 -0.11
N CYS A 384 32.09 -2.89 -0.79
CA CYS A 384 30.73 -3.23 -0.37
C CYS A 384 30.67 -3.79 1.06
N SER A 385 31.58 -4.69 1.40
CA SER A 385 31.67 -5.27 2.76
C SER A 385 31.92 -4.22 3.84
N ALA A 386 32.71 -3.18 3.55
CA ALA A 386 33.00 -2.13 4.51
C ALA A 386 31.77 -1.26 4.80
N VAL A 387 30.95 -0.99 3.78
CA VAL A 387 29.67 -0.31 3.95
C VAL A 387 28.69 -1.16 4.76
N LEU A 388 28.58 -2.46 4.45
CA LEU A 388 27.67 -3.36 5.13
C LEU A 388 28.05 -3.66 6.59
N GLN A 389 29.35 -3.56 6.94
CA GLN A 389 29.84 -3.73 8.32
C GLN A 389 29.63 -2.50 9.21
N SER A 390 29.29 -1.35 8.62
CA SER A 390 29.08 -0.12 9.40
C SER A 390 27.88 -0.27 10.34
N ASP A 391 28.06 0.09 11.62
CA ASP A 391 26.98 0.15 12.60
C ASP A 391 26.17 1.45 12.50
N LEU A 392 26.72 2.46 11.81
CA LEU A 392 26.13 3.78 11.63
C LEU A 392 25.77 4.04 10.17
N LEU A 393 24.81 4.94 9.96
CA LEU A 393 24.42 5.38 8.62
C LEU A 393 25.53 6.23 8.00
N LEU A 394 25.90 5.90 6.76
CA LEU A 394 26.90 6.63 6.00
C LEU A 394 26.28 7.83 5.28
N GLN A 395 26.95 8.99 5.36
CA GLN A 395 26.56 10.20 4.64
C GLN A 395 27.72 10.70 3.77
N ALA A 396 27.41 11.08 2.53
CA ALA A 396 28.34 11.72 1.62
C ALA A 396 28.24 13.23 1.82
N THR A 397 29.26 13.84 2.43
CA THR A 397 29.28 15.29 2.66
C THR A 397 29.63 16.06 1.38
N SER A 398 30.43 15.47 0.48
CA SER A 398 30.82 16.05 -0.80
C SER A 398 31.24 14.98 -1.81
N GLY A 399 31.21 15.30 -3.11
CA GLY A 399 31.67 14.40 -4.18
C GLY A 399 30.73 13.22 -4.46
N VAL A 400 31.20 12.29 -5.29
CA VAL A 400 30.45 11.09 -5.71
C VAL A 400 31.09 9.85 -5.09
N HIS A 401 30.33 9.18 -4.23
CA HIS A 401 30.72 7.93 -3.56
C HIS A 401 30.02 6.76 -4.23
N VAL A 402 30.78 5.76 -4.68
CA VAL A 402 30.28 4.63 -5.45
C VAL A 402 30.49 3.35 -4.65
N VAL A 403 29.47 2.51 -4.56
CA VAL A 403 29.56 1.17 -3.99
C VAL A 403 28.95 0.16 -4.95
N GLY A 404 29.63 -0.97 -5.15
CA GLY A 404 29.18 -2.02 -6.06
C GLY A 404 28.19 -2.99 -5.41
N ALA A 405 27.11 -3.30 -6.11
CA ALA A 405 26.17 -4.36 -5.73
C ALA A 405 26.37 -5.67 -6.51
N SER A 406 27.30 -5.70 -7.49
CA SER A 406 27.65 -6.92 -8.26
C SER A 406 26.45 -7.64 -8.90
N GLY A 407 25.43 -6.90 -9.31
CA GLY A 407 24.20 -7.41 -9.91
C GLY A 407 23.21 -8.00 -8.90
N ASP A 408 23.54 -8.02 -7.61
CA ASP A 408 22.74 -8.67 -6.58
C ASP A 408 21.77 -7.67 -5.91
N PRO A 409 20.45 -7.84 -6.09
CA PRO A 409 19.45 -6.93 -5.52
C PRO A 409 19.38 -7.01 -4.00
N LEU A 410 19.75 -8.13 -3.36
CA LEU A 410 19.77 -8.25 -1.90
C LEU A 410 20.90 -7.40 -1.30
N VAL A 411 22.06 -7.37 -1.97
CA VAL A 411 23.17 -6.49 -1.60
C VAL A 411 22.75 -5.02 -1.73
N ALA A 412 22.13 -4.65 -2.85
CA ALA A 412 21.63 -3.29 -3.05
C ALA A 412 20.60 -2.89 -1.97
N LEU A 413 19.69 -3.79 -1.59
CA LEU A 413 18.75 -3.56 -0.48
C LEU A 413 19.48 -3.33 0.84
N ALA A 414 20.44 -4.18 1.21
CA ALA A 414 21.19 -3.98 2.45
C ALA A 414 21.97 -2.65 2.45
N LEU A 415 22.57 -2.27 1.32
CA LEU A 415 23.25 -0.98 1.17
C LEU A 415 22.30 0.21 1.39
N LEU A 416 21.05 0.14 0.91
CA LEU A 416 20.05 1.18 1.19
C LEU A 416 19.75 1.34 2.69
N GLY A 417 19.91 0.28 3.48
CA GLY A 417 19.77 0.32 4.93
C GLY A 417 20.99 0.85 5.69
N LYS A 418 22.11 1.07 4.99
CA LYS A 418 23.38 1.56 5.54
C LYS A 418 23.72 2.99 5.11
N ILE A 419 23.00 3.53 4.13
CA ILE A 419 23.26 4.85 3.56
C ILE A 419 22.14 5.81 3.98
N LEU A 420 22.50 7.03 4.37
CA LEU A 420 21.54 8.08 4.72
C LEU A 420 20.63 8.40 3.51
N PRO A 421 19.30 8.38 3.67
CA PRO A 421 18.33 8.48 2.57
C PRO A 421 18.13 9.93 2.09
N GLU A 422 19.19 10.57 1.60
CA GLU A 422 19.17 11.96 1.14
C GLU A 422 19.46 12.14 -0.35
N ASN A 423 20.49 11.46 -0.86
CA ASN A 423 20.98 11.64 -2.23
C ASN A 423 21.60 10.32 -2.77
N ILE A 424 20.79 9.27 -2.75
CA ILE A 424 21.17 7.94 -3.22
C ILE A 424 20.70 7.78 -4.67
N VAL A 425 21.58 7.34 -5.56
CA VAL A 425 21.26 7.03 -6.96
C VAL A 425 21.51 5.55 -7.22
N LEU A 426 20.56 4.87 -7.86
CA LEU A 426 20.77 3.52 -8.37
C LEU A 426 21.19 3.59 -9.82
N ARG A 427 22.33 2.98 -10.15
CA ARG A 427 22.86 2.88 -11.52
C ARG A 427 22.68 1.44 -12.01
N LEU A 428 21.97 1.29 -13.12
CA LEU A 428 21.62 0.04 -13.82
C LEU A 428 22.34 -0.04 -15.17
N GLY A 429 23.57 0.46 -15.23
CA GLY A 429 24.38 0.54 -16.45
C GLY A 429 24.29 1.87 -17.20
N GLU A 430 23.56 2.86 -16.69
CA GLU A 430 23.52 4.19 -17.32
C GLU A 430 24.90 4.85 -17.38
N GLU A 431 25.07 5.74 -18.36
CA GLU A 431 26.27 6.56 -18.46
C GLU A 431 26.41 7.50 -17.26
N TRP A 432 27.66 7.72 -16.85
CA TRP A 432 27.96 8.60 -15.71
C TRP A 432 27.49 10.04 -15.89
N GLY A 433 27.35 10.53 -17.13
CA GLY A 433 26.75 11.84 -17.38
C GLY A 433 25.31 11.93 -16.87
N ALA A 434 24.52 10.88 -17.06
CA ALA A 434 23.14 10.80 -16.55
C ALA A 434 23.11 10.65 -15.02
N VAL A 435 24.00 9.83 -14.46
CA VAL A 435 24.13 9.63 -13.00
C VAL A 435 24.48 10.93 -12.29
N ASN A 436 25.46 11.68 -12.80
CA ASN A 436 25.89 12.97 -12.25
C ASN A 436 24.78 14.04 -12.36
N GLY A 437 23.89 13.92 -13.34
CA GLY A 437 22.74 14.81 -13.51
C GLY A 437 21.54 14.46 -12.62
N THR A 438 21.60 13.36 -11.88
CA THR A 438 20.47 12.77 -11.14
C THR A 438 20.60 13.02 -9.64
N GLY A 439 19.47 13.19 -8.95
CA GLY A 439 19.45 13.46 -7.52
C GLY A 439 19.50 14.94 -7.18
N LYS A 440 19.96 15.26 -5.97
CA LYS A 440 20.08 16.64 -5.50
C LYS A 440 21.29 17.32 -6.14
N SER A 441 21.16 18.61 -6.46
CA SER A 441 22.24 19.40 -7.06
C SER A 441 23.26 19.94 -6.05
N TYR A 442 23.15 19.55 -4.77
CA TYR A 442 23.99 20.02 -3.67
C TYR A 442 24.28 18.87 -2.70
N GLY A 443 25.41 18.97 -1.98
CA GLY A 443 25.91 17.91 -1.09
C GLY A 443 26.63 16.79 -1.84
N GLY A 444 27.08 15.76 -1.12
CA GLY A 444 27.61 14.55 -1.71
C GLY A 444 26.51 13.63 -2.23
N GLN A 445 26.90 12.70 -3.10
CA GLN A 445 26.00 11.71 -3.72
C GLN A 445 26.54 10.31 -3.45
N PHE A 446 25.66 9.40 -3.06
CA PHE A 446 25.95 7.96 -3.05
C PHE A 446 25.36 7.30 -4.29
N VAL A 447 26.15 6.47 -4.96
CA VAL A 447 25.74 5.67 -6.12
C VAL A 447 25.86 4.20 -5.76
N ILE A 448 24.74 3.50 -5.77
CA ILE A 448 24.71 2.04 -5.74
C ILE A 448 24.78 1.58 -7.19
N ASP A 449 25.89 0.97 -7.56
CA ASP A 449 26.17 0.54 -8.92
C ASP A 449 25.92 -0.96 -9.06
N MET A 450 24.89 -1.32 -9.83
CA MET A 450 24.54 -2.72 -10.04
C MET A 450 25.56 -3.46 -10.92
N ASP A 451 26.34 -2.79 -11.76
CA ASP A 451 27.28 -3.48 -12.67
C ASP A 451 28.69 -3.57 -12.08
N LEU A 452 28.96 -2.82 -11.02
CA LEU A 452 30.28 -2.76 -10.40
C LEU A 452 30.49 -3.94 -9.44
N ALA A 453 31.48 -4.78 -9.76
CA ALA A 453 31.98 -5.84 -8.89
C ALA A 453 33.26 -5.37 -8.18
N VAL A 454 33.12 -4.82 -6.96
CA VAL A 454 34.24 -4.30 -6.14
C VAL A 454 34.12 -4.75 -4.69
#